data_AF-A0A1M7J599-F1
#
_entry.id   AF-A0A1M7J599-F1
#
_cell.length_a   1.000
_cell.length_b   1.000
_cell.length_c   1.000
_cell.angle_alpha   90.00
_cell.angle_beta   90.00
_cell.angle_gamma   90.00
#
_symmetry.space_group_name_H-M   'P 1'
#
loop_
_entity.id
_entity.type
_entity.pdbx_description
1 polymer ?
#
loop_
_entity_poly.entity_id
_entity_poly.type
_entity_poly.pdbx_seq_one_letter_code
_entity_poly.pdbx_strand_id
1 'polypeptide(L)' 'MLDILVNIFKTLLQIWSSLTNDQKDSISKAFTDLFEDLFRAYYKENSGGAQ' A
#
# COMPACT_ATOMS: atom_id res chain seq x y z
N MET A 1 -3.08 -23.96 7.07
CA MET A 1 -2.40 -22.66 7.03
C MET A 1 -2.63 -21.97 5.69
N LEU A 2 -2.38 -22.65 4.57
CA LEU A 2 -2.65 -22.13 3.22
C LEU A 2 -4.14 -21.78 3.00
N ASP A 3 -5.08 -22.62 3.46
CA ASP A 3 -6.52 -22.33 3.38
C ASP A 3 -6.94 -21.11 4.21
N ILE A 4 -6.27 -20.86 5.33
CA ILE A 4 -6.53 -19.69 6.19
C ILE A 4 -6.10 -18.42 5.45
N LEU A 5 -4.91 -18.43 4.84
CA LEU A 5 -4.42 -17.32 4.03
C LEU A 5 -5.32 -17.05 2.83
N VAL A 6 -5.78 -18.11 2.14
CA VAL A 6 -6.72 -17.98 1.02
C VAL A 6 -8.04 -17.36 1.46
N ASN A 7 -8.57 -17.76 2.62
CA ASN A 7 -9.82 -17.19 3.14
C ASN A 7 -9.67 -15.71 3.50
N ILE A 8 -8.58 -15.33 4.18
CA ILE A 8 -8.29 -13.93 4.49
C ILE A 8 -8.18 -13.11 3.20
N PHE A 9 -7.45 -13.62 2.20
CA PHE A 9 -7.28 -12.93 0.92
C PHE A 9 -8.61 -12.75 0.18
N LYS A 10 -9.48 -13.77 0.19
CA LYS A 10 -10.84 -13.67 -0.38
C LYS A 10 -11.68 -12.60 0.33
N THR A 11 -11.63 -12.55 1.66
CA THR A 11 -12.35 -11.53 2.44
C THR A 11 -11.86 -10.12 2.09
N LEU A 12 -10.54 -9.92 1.99
CA LEU A 12 -9.95 -8.64 1.59
C LEU A 12 -10.35 -8.24 0.16
N LEU A 13 -10.35 -9.20 -0.78
CA LEU A 13 -10.83 -8.98 -2.15
C LEU A 13 -12.30 -8.60 -2.21
N GLN A 14 -13.16 -9.24 -1.40
CA GLN A 14 -14.57 -8.89 -1.31
C GLN A 14 -14.76 -7.47 -0.78
N ILE A 15 -14.06 -7.11 0.29
CA ILE A 15 -14.08 -5.74 0.83
C ILE A 15 -13.65 -4.76 -0.26
N TRP A 16 -12.51 -5.00 -0.93
CA TRP A 16 -12.03 -4.16 -2.03
C TRP A 16 -13.08 -4.02 -3.14
N SER A 17 -13.71 -5.12 -3.56
CA SER A 17 -14.72 -5.09 -4.62
C SER A 17 -15.96 -4.26 -4.26
N SER A 18 -16.33 -4.22 -2.98
CA SER A 18 -17.48 -3.46 -2.47
C SER A 18 -17.26 -1.95 -2.34
N LEU A 19 -16.00 -1.49 -2.41
CA LEU A 19 -15.67 -0.07 -2.36
C LEU A 19 -16.01 0.64 -3.67
N THR A 20 -16.43 1.90 -3.56
CA THR A 20 -16.62 2.78 -4.72
C THR A 20 -15.27 3.12 -5.37
N ASN A 21 -15.29 3.59 -6.61
CA ASN A 21 -14.07 4.01 -7.30
C ASN A 21 -13.38 5.16 -6.56
N ASP A 22 -14.14 6.14 -6.06
CA ASP A 22 -13.58 7.25 -5.27
C ASP A 22 -12.86 6.77 -3.99
N GLN A 23 -13.39 5.75 -3.32
CA GLN A 23 -12.75 5.16 -2.14
C GLN A 23 -11.47 4.42 -2.51
N LYS A 24 -11.48 3.68 -3.62
CA LYS A 24 -10.28 2.98 -4.13
C LYS A 24 -9.20 3.96 -4.55
N ASP A 25 -9.57 5.07 -5.19
CA ASP A 25 -8.64 6.12 -5.59
C ASP A 25 -8.03 6.81 -4.37
N SER A 26 -8.84 7.11 -3.35
CA SER A 26 -8.37 7.67 -2.08
C SER A 26 -7.38 6.74 -1.38
N ILE A 27 -7.68 5.44 -1.30
CA ILE A 27 -6.76 4.43 -0.73
C ILE A 27 -5.47 4.36 -1.54
N SER A 28 -5.57 4.28 -2.87
CA SER A 28 -4.40 4.18 -3.76
C SER A 28 -3.51 5.41 -3.63
N LYS A 29 -4.10 6.60 -3.50
CA LYS A 29 -3.38 7.85 -3.26
C LYS A 29 -2.68 7.84 -1.90
N ALA A 30 -3.39 7.46 -0.83
CA ALA A 30 -2.79 7.37 0.51
C ALA A 30 -1.60 6.40 0.56
N PHE A 31 -1.70 5.25 -0.11
CA PHE A 31 -0.57 4.32 -0.24
C PHE A 31 0.59 4.94 -1.04
N THR A 32 0.29 5.60 -2.15
CA THR A 32 1.31 6.26 -3.00
C THR A 32 2.06 7.33 -2.22
N ASP A 33 1.34 8.19 -1.50
CA ASP A 33 1.92 9.26 -0.68
C ASP A 33 2.81 8.67 0.43
N LEU A 34 2.35 7.62 1.11
CA LEU A 34 3.15 6.91 2.13
C LEU A 34 4.43 6.31 1.54
N PHE A 35 4.34 5.66 0.38
CA PHE A 35 5.53 5.11 -0.29
C PHE A 35 6.47 6.22 -0.73
N GLU A 36 5.97 7.33 -1.28
CA GLU A 36 6.80 8.47 -1.65
C GLU A 36 7.55 9.03 -0.43
N ASP A 37 6.87 9.19 0.71
CA ASP A 37 7.49 9.66 1.94
C ASP A 37 8.57 8.68 2.45
N LEU A 38 8.30 7.37 2.39
CA LEU A 38 9.28 6.35 2.75
C LEU A 38 10.48 6.35 1.80
N PHE A 39 10.25 6.44 0.49
CA PHE A 39 11.32 6.55 -0.49
C PHE A 39 12.12 7.83 -0.28
N ARG A 40 11.47 8.96 -0.06
CA ARG A 40 12.12 10.24 0.20
C ARG A 40 12.94 10.20 1.48
N ALA A 41 12.43 9.58 2.55
CA ALA A 41 13.16 9.37 3.79
C ALA A 41 14.37 8.46 3.58
N TYR A 42 14.17 7.30 2.94
CA TYR A 42 15.24 6.36 2.59
C TYR A 42 16.32 7.02 1.73
N TYR A 43 15.93 7.74 0.68
CA TYR A 43 16.88 8.47 -0.15
C TYR A 43 17.54 9.59 0.64
N LYS A 44 16.85 10.37 1.47
CA LYS A 44 17.51 11.41 2.27
C LYS A 44 18.55 10.83 3.22
N GLU A 45 18.27 9.69 3.84
CA GLU A 45 19.20 9.00 4.74
C GLU A 45 20.38 8.36 3.99
N ASN A 46 20.16 7.84 2.77
CA ASN A 46 21.19 7.12 2.01
C ASN A 46 21.91 7.95 0.93
N SER A 47 21.30 9.03 0.44
CA SER A 47 21.93 10.01 -0.46
C SER A 47 22.77 11.04 0.29
N GLY A 48 22.63 11.13 1.62
CA GLY A 48 23.68 11.71 2.47
C GLY A 48 24.96 10.86 2.55
N GLY A 49 24.92 9.61 2.04
CA GLY A 49 26.08 8.74 1.85
C GLY A 49 26.57 8.62 0.40
N ALA A 50 25.86 9.25 -0.55
CA ALA A 50 26.36 9.40 -1.91
C ALA A 50 27.04 10.78 -2.01
N GLN A 51 28.37 10.75 -1.92
CA GLN A 51 29.24 11.84 -2.37
C GLN A 51 28.91 12.25 -3.81
#